data_AF-A0A0F8YNX3-F1
#
_entry.id   AF-A0A0F8YNX3-F1
#
_cell.length_a   1.000
_cell.length_b   1.000
_cell.length_c   1.000
_cell.angle_alpha   90.00
_cell.angle_beta   90.00
_cell.angle_gamma   90.00
#
_symmetry.space_group_name_H-M   'P 1'
#
loop_
_entity.id
_entity.type
_entity.pdbx_description
1 polymer ?
#
loop_
_entity_poly.entity_id
_entity_poly.type
_entity_poly.pdbx_seq_one_letter_code
_entity_poly.pdbx_strand_id
1 'polypeptide(L)'
;LGMKMLRMTKLVMLAFFLGAFLFGFNAYAGKSVDWPGFAEKAASLAVIEAKIKNIDLEKMEVYLEKCELLGDAPLMLTEDTLCYMGDERTDIVSIRGGTKFHEEDELSFDHFKAGDYIKCNYSIRDGIFWAVRIVHVAPYLKVE
;
A
#
# COMPACT_ATOMS: atom_id res chain seq x y z
N LEU A 1 -6.48 -55.58 31.72
CA LEU A 1 -6.97 -54.84 30.53
C LEU A 1 -6.96 -53.30 30.66
N GLY A 2 -6.86 -52.71 31.85
CA GLY A 2 -7.00 -51.25 32.03
C GLY A 2 -5.84 -50.35 31.54
N MET A 3 -4.58 -50.82 31.57
CA MET A 3 -3.42 -49.97 31.19
C MET A 3 -3.26 -49.73 29.68
N LYS A 4 -3.64 -50.70 28.82
CA LYS A 4 -3.63 -50.53 27.36
C LYS A 4 -4.68 -49.54 26.88
N MET A 5 -5.84 -49.54 27.54
CA MET A 5 -6.96 -48.64 27.23
C MET A 5 -6.60 -47.19 27.58
N LEU A 6 -6.02 -46.96 28.76
CA LEU A 6 -5.58 -45.62 29.18
C LEU A 6 -4.50 -45.01 28.26
N ARG A 7 -3.59 -45.85 27.76
CA ARG A 7 -2.52 -45.42 26.83
C ARG A 7 -3.06 -45.10 25.44
N MET A 8 -4.04 -45.87 24.95
CA MET A 8 -4.78 -45.56 23.71
C MET A 8 -5.54 -44.24 23.85
N THR A 9 -6.25 -44.01 24.96
CA THR A 9 -7.00 -42.76 25.18
C THR A 9 -6.08 -41.53 25.21
N LYS A 10 -4.90 -41.64 25.83
CA LYS A 10 -3.90 -40.55 25.82
C LYS A 10 -3.37 -40.24 24.43
N LEU A 11 -3.11 -41.27 23.61
CA LEU A 11 -2.64 -41.08 22.23
C LEU A 11 -3.72 -40.45 21.34
N VAL A 12 -4.98 -40.84 21.52
CA VAL A 12 -6.12 -40.26 20.79
C VAL A 12 -6.35 -38.80 21.18
N MET A 13 -6.27 -38.45 22.47
CA MET A 13 -6.30 -37.04 22.89
C MET A 13 -5.15 -36.24 22.30
N LEU A 14 -3.92 -36.78 22.33
CA LEU A 14 -2.75 -36.09 21.77
C LEU A 14 -2.93 -35.83 20.27
N ALA A 15 -3.44 -36.81 19.53
CA ALA A 15 -3.75 -36.66 18.10
C ALA A 15 -4.87 -35.64 17.84
N PHE A 16 -5.87 -35.55 18.73
CA PHE A 16 -6.93 -34.56 18.64
C PHE A 16 -6.42 -33.13 18.88
N PHE A 17 -5.55 -32.92 19.88
CA PHE A 17 -4.92 -31.62 20.13
C PHE A 17 -3.93 -31.24 19.03
N LEU A 18 -3.13 -32.18 18.52
CA LEU A 18 -2.22 -31.94 17.40
C LEU A 18 -3.00 -31.62 16.11
N GLY A 19 -4.12 -32.32 15.88
CA GLY A 19 -5.04 -32.03 14.78
C GLY A 19 -5.65 -30.63 14.91
N ALA A 20 -6.20 -30.28 16.07
CA ALA A 20 -6.76 -28.94 16.30
C ALA A 20 -5.71 -27.83 16.16
N PHE A 21 -4.45 -28.08 16.55
CA PHE A 21 -3.35 -27.13 16.40
C PHE A 21 -2.92 -26.97 14.93
N LEU A 22 -2.83 -28.06 14.17
CA LEU A 22 -2.48 -28.05 12.74
C LEU A 22 -3.61 -27.49 11.87
N PHE A 23 -4.88 -27.81 12.17
CA PHE A 23 -6.03 -27.20 11.50
C PHE A 23 -6.23 -25.73 11.92
N GLY A 24 -5.94 -25.37 13.17
CA GLY A 24 -5.98 -23.98 13.64
C GLY A 24 -4.92 -23.09 12.99
N PHE A 25 -3.68 -23.59 12.82
CA PHE A 25 -2.65 -22.88 12.07
C PHE A 25 -2.96 -22.79 10.57
N ASN A 26 -3.57 -23.82 9.97
CA ASN A 26 -4.05 -23.74 8.58
C ASN A 26 -5.27 -22.82 8.41
N ALA A 27 -6.13 -22.66 9.43
CA ALA A 27 -7.20 -21.67 9.41
C ALA A 27 -6.67 -20.23 9.58
N TYR A 28 -5.54 -20.06 10.29
CA TYR A 28 -4.88 -18.76 10.41
C TYR A 28 -4.02 -18.42 9.18
N ALA A 29 -3.35 -19.40 8.58
CA ALA A 29 -2.63 -19.26 7.31
C ALA A 29 -3.55 -19.18 6.09
N GLY A 30 -4.74 -19.78 6.16
CA GLY A 30 -5.80 -19.65 5.15
C GLY A 30 -6.55 -18.33 5.24
N LYS A 31 -6.50 -17.61 6.36
CA LYS A 31 -6.99 -16.21 6.44
C LYS A 31 -6.07 -15.20 5.77
N SER A 32 -4.86 -15.60 5.38
CA SER A 32 -3.99 -14.86 4.46
C SER A 32 -4.16 -15.28 2.99
N VAL A 33 -5.15 -16.13 2.68
CA VAL A 33 -5.43 -16.58 1.30
C VAL A 33 -6.85 -16.17 0.92
N ASP A 34 -6.93 -15.14 0.08
CA ASP A 34 -8.03 -14.74 -0.80
C ASP A 34 -9.45 -14.90 -0.26
N TRP A 35 -9.93 -13.85 0.42
CA TRP A 35 -11.36 -13.57 0.51
C TRP A 35 -11.77 -12.62 -0.63
N PRO A 36 -12.40 -13.10 -1.73
CA PRO A 36 -12.85 -12.25 -2.81
C PRO A 36 -14.03 -11.41 -2.30
N GLY A 37 -13.74 -10.17 -1.88
CA GLY A 37 -14.76 -9.20 -1.47
C GLY A 37 -14.44 -8.39 -0.21
N PHE A 38 -13.34 -8.67 0.51
CA PHE A 38 -12.94 -7.85 1.67
C PHE A 38 -11.67 -7.02 1.43
N ALA A 39 -10.88 -7.34 0.39
CA ALA A 39 -9.65 -6.61 0.05
C ALA A 39 -9.91 -5.27 -0.68
N GLU A 40 -11.07 -5.07 -1.32
CA GLU A 40 -11.36 -3.82 -2.03
C GLU A 40 -11.52 -2.60 -1.10
N LYS A 41 -11.77 -2.82 0.20
CA LYS A 41 -11.91 -1.74 1.20
C LYS A 41 -10.70 -1.58 2.12
N ALA A 42 -9.75 -2.51 2.13
CA ALA A 42 -8.53 -2.41 2.94
C ALA A 42 -7.41 -1.62 2.23
N ALA A 43 -7.49 -1.45 0.90
CA ALA A 43 -6.59 -0.59 0.13
C ALA A 43 -6.86 0.92 0.32
N SER A 44 -7.75 1.30 1.26
CA SER A 44 -8.42 2.60 1.25
C SER A 44 -7.76 3.73 2.02
N LEU A 45 -6.51 3.63 2.48
CA LEU A 45 -5.88 4.70 3.31
C LEU A 45 -4.38 4.93 3.05
N ALA A 46 -3.79 4.26 2.07
CA ALA A 46 -2.36 4.31 1.79
C ALA A 46 -1.99 5.60 1.04
N VAL A 47 -1.85 6.71 1.77
CA VAL A 47 -1.36 8.00 1.26
C VAL A 47 0.05 8.24 1.80
N ILE A 48 0.99 8.49 0.91
CA ILE A 48 2.30 9.07 1.26
C ILE A 48 2.21 10.56 1.02
N GLU A 49 2.58 11.35 2.01
CA GLU A 49 2.85 12.77 1.80
C GLU A 49 4.32 13.04 2.08
N ALA A 50 5.04 13.55 1.08
CA ALA A 50 6.47 13.78 1.20
C ALA A 50 6.96 14.75 0.13
N LYS A 51 8.19 15.21 0.33
CA LYS A 51 8.92 16.02 -0.64
C LYS A 51 9.78 15.12 -1.53
N ILE A 52 9.84 15.41 -2.82
CA ILE A 52 10.70 14.70 -3.76
C ILE A 52 12.16 15.08 -3.50
N LYS A 53 12.99 14.08 -3.23
CA LYS A 53 14.45 14.22 -3.13
C LYS A 53 15.08 14.19 -4.51
N ASN A 54 14.67 13.22 -5.34
CA ASN A 54 15.17 13.02 -6.70
C ASN A 54 14.14 12.25 -7.53
N ILE A 55 14.18 12.43 -8.85
CA ILE A 55 13.38 11.68 -9.81
C ILE A 55 14.27 11.17 -10.94
N ASP A 56 14.20 9.87 -11.22
CA ASP A 56 14.90 9.21 -12.31
C ASP A 56 13.85 8.66 -13.28
N LEU A 57 13.55 9.43 -14.33
CA LEU A 57 12.53 9.08 -15.32
C LEU A 57 12.98 7.96 -16.27
N GLU A 58 14.28 7.70 -16.40
CA GLU A 58 14.77 6.57 -17.20
C GLU A 58 14.45 5.25 -16.51
N LYS A 59 14.51 5.23 -15.17
CA LYS A 59 14.17 4.06 -14.34
C LYS A 59 12.74 4.06 -13.80
N MET A 60 12.00 5.14 -14.02
CA MET A 60 10.66 5.34 -13.45
C MET A 60 10.68 5.26 -11.91
N GLU A 61 11.64 5.96 -11.28
CA GLU A 61 11.85 5.96 -9.83
C GLU A 61 11.73 7.36 -9.23
N VAL A 62 10.99 7.49 -8.13
CA VAL A 62 10.91 8.71 -7.32
C VAL A 62 11.47 8.44 -5.93
N TYR A 63 12.47 9.20 -5.52
CA TYR A 63 13.04 9.13 -4.17
C TYR A 63 12.46 10.25 -3.32
N LEU A 64 11.98 9.90 -2.13
CA LEU A 64 11.32 10.85 -1.22
C LEU A 64 12.24 11.24 -0.06
N GLU A 65 12.15 12.49 0.38
CA GLU A 65 12.90 12.98 1.53
C GLU A 65 12.34 12.38 2.82
N LYS A 66 13.17 11.61 3.54
CA LYS A 66 12.89 11.10 4.90
C LYS A 66 11.52 10.39 5.02
N CYS A 67 11.09 9.70 3.98
CA CYS A 67 9.85 8.91 4.02
C CYS A 67 10.09 7.65 4.85
N GLU A 68 9.61 7.60 6.10
CA GLU A 68 9.82 6.44 6.99
C GLU A 68 9.32 5.12 6.41
N LEU A 69 8.25 5.17 5.62
CA LEU A 69 7.64 4.01 4.97
C LEU A 69 8.56 3.38 3.91
N LEU A 70 9.22 4.21 3.11
CA LEU A 70 10.10 3.76 2.02
C LEU A 70 11.57 3.65 2.48
N GLY A 71 11.96 4.37 3.53
CA GLY A 71 13.35 4.54 3.92
C GLY A 71 14.15 5.17 2.76
N ASP A 72 15.15 4.43 2.27
CA ASP A 72 15.96 4.82 1.11
C ASP A 72 15.47 4.20 -0.22
N ALA A 73 14.41 3.39 -0.19
CA ALA A 73 13.87 2.76 -1.39
C ALA A 73 13.07 3.76 -2.25
N PRO A 74 13.04 3.58 -3.58
CA PRO A 74 12.24 4.41 -4.46
C PRO A 74 10.75 4.05 -4.37
N LEU A 75 9.91 5.05 -4.65
CA LEU A 75 8.55 4.87 -5.12
C LEU A 75 8.60 4.64 -6.63
N MET A 76 8.07 3.51 -7.09
CA MET A 76 8.10 3.15 -8.51
C MET A 76 6.94 3.80 -9.26
N LEU A 77 7.21 4.29 -10.47
CA LEU A 77 6.21 4.80 -11.41
C LEU A 77 5.90 3.75 -12.48
N THR A 78 4.70 3.84 -13.02
CA THR A 78 4.28 3.11 -14.23
C THR A 78 3.69 4.11 -15.23
N GLU A 79 3.55 3.71 -16.49
CA GLU A 79 2.82 4.50 -17.49
C GLU A 79 1.37 4.80 -17.04
N ASP A 80 0.77 3.88 -16.27
CA ASP A 80 -0.58 4.05 -15.71
C ASP A 80 -0.65 4.95 -14.45
N THR A 81 0.48 5.51 -13.98
CA THR A 81 0.46 6.37 -12.79
C THR A 81 -0.18 7.70 -13.15
N LEU A 82 -1.32 8.01 -12.52
CA LEU A 82 -2.05 9.24 -12.76
C LEU A 82 -1.43 10.39 -11.99
N CYS A 83 -1.22 11.54 -12.63
CA CYS A 83 -0.56 12.69 -12.05
C CYS A 83 -1.44 13.93 -12.18
N TYR A 84 -1.63 14.66 -11.09
CA TYR A 84 -2.50 15.84 -11.07
C TYR A 84 -1.85 17.02 -10.35
N MET A 85 -2.24 18.22 -10.76
CA MET A 85 -2.04 19.43 -10.00
C MET A 85 -3.05 19.50 -8.85
N GLY A 86 -2.61 19.95 -7.69
CA GLY A 86 -3.46 20.18 -6.54
C GLY A 86 -2.86 21.19 -5.57
N ASP A 87 -3.52 21.28 -4.43
CA ASP A 87 -3.18 22.19 -3.33
C ASP A 87 -3.14 21.46 -1.98
N GLU A 88 -2.85 22.18 -0.90
CA GLU A 88 -2.78 21.59 0.45
C GLU A 88 -4.11 20.96 0.89
N ARG A 89 -5.24 21.48 0.38
CA ARG A 89 -6.61 21.03 0.70
C ARG A 89 -7.04 19.83 -0.13
N THR A 90 -6.28 19.49 -1.17
CA THR A 90 -6.57 18.38 -2.04
C THR A 90 -6.42 17.09 -1.26
N ASP A 91 -7.52 16.36 -1.17
CA ASP A 91 -7.62 15.15 -0.36
C ASP A 91 -7.61 13.93 -1.27
N ILE A 92 -6.76 12.96 -0.98
CA ILE A 92 -6.64 11.73 -1.73
C ILE A 92 -6.83 10.50 -0.84
N VAL A 93 -7.80 10.56 0.08
CA VAL A 93 -8.19 9.54 1.07
C VAL A 93 -7.90 8.09 0.65
N SER A 94 -8.22 7.74 -0.61
CA SER A 94 -7.89 6.42 -1.17
C SER A 94 -7.66 6.50 -2.68
N ILE A 95 -7.17 5.42 -3.29
CA ILE A 95 -7.04 5.29 -4.75
C ILE A 95 -8.33 5.66 -5.49
N ARG A 96 -9.51 5.29 -4.96
CA ARG A 96 -10.83 5.53 -5.58
C ARG A 96 -11.61 6.70 -4.95
N GLY A 97 -11.03 7.41 -3.99
CA GLY A 97 -11.73 8.41 -3.17
C GLY A 97 -10.94 9.69 -2.99
N GLY A 98 -11.62 10.71 -2.46
CA GLY A 98 -11.07 12.06 -2.29
C GLY A 98 -11.53 13.03 -3.39
N THR A 99 -10.73 14.07 -3.62
CA THR A 99 -10.92 15.08 -4.65
C THR A 99 -11.04 14.43 -6.02
N LYS A 100 -12.02 14.91 -6.80
CA LYS A 100 -12.17 14.57 -8.21
C LYS A 100 -11.33 15.55 -9.01
N PHE A 101 -10.51 15.02 -9.90
CA PHE A 101 -9.69 15.78 -10.82
C PHE A 101 -10.34 15.82 -12.19
N HIS A 102 -10.13 16.91 -12.90
CA HIS A 102 -10.51 17.07 -14.29
C HIS A 102 -9.29 16.85 -15.19
N GLU A 103 -9.50 16.60 -16.49
CA GLU A 103 -8.40 16.38 -17.45
C GLU A 103 -7.44 17.59 -17.51
N GLU A 104 -7.94 18.79 -17.26
CA GLU A 104 -7.14 20.02 -17.18
C GLU A 104 -6.18 20.08 -15.99
N ASP A 105 -6.40 19.25 -14.97
CA ASP A 105 -5.52 19.14 -13.82
C ASP A 105 -4.38 18.12 -14.08
N GLU A 106 -4.43 17.35 -15.16
CA GLU A 106 -3.48 16.27 -15.43
C GLU A 106 -2.08 16.81 -15.75
N LEU A 107 -1.07 16.15 -15.19
CA LEU A 107 0.34 16.50 -15.36
C LEU A 107 1.10 15.32 -15.94
N SER A 108 2.07 15.59 -16.81
CA SER A 108 3.10 14.61 -17.17
C SER A 108 4.22 14.55 -16.12
N PHE A 109 5.00 13.47 -16.10
CA PHE A 109 6.04 13.25 -15.09
C PHE A 109 7.17 14.31 -15.13
N ASP A 110 7.37 14.98 -16.25
CA ASP A 110 8.36 16.05 -16.44
C ASP A 110 8.03 17.34 -15.67
N HIS A 111 6.81 17.48 -15.16
CA HIS A 111 6.43 18.58 -14.27
C HIS A 111 6.99 18.44 -12.85
N PHE A 112 7.38 17.24 -12.44
CA PHE A 112 7.90 16.98 -11.10
C PHE A 112 9.41 17.17 -11.04
N LYS A 113 9.87 17.81 -9.97
CA LYS A 113 11.31 18.00 -9.70
C LYS A 113 11.63 17.78 -8.24
N ALA A 114 12.93 17.62 -7.98
CA ALA A 114 13.45 17.67 -6.62
C ALA A 114 13.01 18.96 -5.93
N GLY A 115 12.44 18.82 -4.74
CA GLY A 115 11.90 19.94 -3.97
C GLY A 115 10.38 20.02 -3.94
N ASP A 116 9.69 19.38 -4.86
CA ASP A 116 8.22 19.45 -4.91
C ASP A 116 7.60 18.61 -3.80
N TYR A 117 6.50 19.09 -3.22
CA TYR A 117 5.71 18.33 -2.26
C TYR A 117 4.61 17.58 -3.00
N ILE A 118 4.46 16.30 -2.67
CA ILE A 118 3.44 15.45 -3.29
C ILE A 118 2.59 14.73 -2.24
N LYS A 119 1.35 14.46 -2.61
CA LYS A 119 0.53 13.42 -1.98
C LYS A 119 0.39 12.28 -2.98
N CYS A 120 0.65 11.05 -2.55
CA CYS A 120 0.63 9.89 -3.42
C CYS A 120 -0.20 8.75 -2.84
N ASN A 121 -1.16 8.25 -3.62
CA ASN A 121 -1.71 6.92 -3.37
C ASN A 121 -0.78 5.87 -3.96
N TYR A 122 -0.52 4.83 -3.19
CA TYR A 122 0.34 3.73 -3.62
C TYR A 122 -0.34 2.36 -3.49
N SER A 123 0.21 1.39 -4.18
CA SER A 123 -0.09 -0.04 -4.00
C SER A 123 1.20 -0.80 -3.73
N ILE A 124 1.12 -1.89 -2.97
CA ILE A 124 2.28 -2.76 -2.71
C ILE A 124 2.11 -4.04 -3.52
N ARG A 125 3.12 -4.37 -4.33
CA ARG A 125 3.18 -5.62 -5.09
C ARG A 125 4.58 -6.20 -4.93
N ASP A 126 4.67 -7.45 -4.46
CA ASP A 126 5.95 -8.14 -4.21
C ASP A 126 6.92 -7.35 -3.31
N GLY A 127 6.39 -6.59 -2.34
CA GLY A 127 7.18 -5.75 -1.44
C GLY A 127 7.65 -4.42 -2.04
N ILE A 128 7.28 -4.13 -3.29
CA ILE A 128 7.61 -2.90 -4.00
C ILE A 128 6.43 -1.93 -3.91
N PHE A 129 6.72 -0.66 -3.66
CA PHE A 129 5.75 0.42 -3.61
C PHE A 129 5.59 1.05 -4.99
N TRP A 130 4.38 0.95 -5.53
CA TRP A 130 4.02 1.49 -6.84
C TRP A 130 3.09 2.66 -6.68
N ALA A 131 3.44 3.81 -7.25
CA ALA A 131 2.55 4.95 -7.36
C ALA A 131 1.33 4.57 -8.20
N VAL A 132 0.16 5.02 -7.74
CA VAL A 132 -1.11 4.87 -8.46
C VAL A 132 -1.62 6.23 -8.87
N ARG A 133 -1.59 7.18 -7.94
CA ARG A 133 -1.96 8.57 -8.18
C ARG A 133 -0.99 9.47 -7.44
N ILE A 134 -0.47 10.49 -8.11
CA ILE A 134 0.39 11.53 -7.54
C ILE A 134 -0.30 12.88 -7.70
N VAL A 135 -0.36 13.64 -6.62
CA VAL A 135 -0.83 15.03 -6.63
C VAL A 135 0.35 15.91 -6.30
N HIS A 136 0.74 16.78 -7.23
CA HIS A 136 1.67 17.86 -6.96
C HIS A 136 0.96 18.94 -6.15
N VAL A 137 1.43 19.20 -4.94
CA VAL A 137 0.87 20.22 -4.06
C VAL A 137 1.62 21.52 -4.31
N ALA A 138 1.04 22.36 -5.17
CA ALA A 138 1.57 23.68 -5.39
C ALA A 138 1.19 24.60 -4.21
N PRO A 139 2.14 25.41 -3.68
CA PRO A 139 1.80 26.41 -2.70
C PRO A 139 0.84 27.43 -3.32
N TYR A 140 -0.23 27.77 -2.60
CA TYR A 140 -1.22 28.74 -3.03
C TYR A 140 -0.55 30.12 -3.20
N LEU A 141 -0.20 30.49 -4.44
CA LEU A 141 0.18 31.85 -4.76
C LEU A 141 -1.12 32.66 -4.86
N LYS A 142 -1.51 33.32 -3.77
CA LYS A 142 -2.43 34.46 -3.86
C LYS A 142 -1.73 35.54 -4.67
N VAL A 143 -2.11 35.68 -5.93
CA VAL A 143 -1.78 36.87 -6.72
C VAL A 143 -2.81 37.93 -6.34
N GLU A 144 -2.39 38.95 -5.59
CA GLU A 144 -3.15 40.19 -5.37
C GLU A 144 -3.03 41.13 -6.56
#